data_AF-A0A7Y2NR94-F1
#
_entry.id   AF-A0A7Y2NR94-F1
#
_cell.length_a   1.000
_cell.length_b   1.000
_cell.length_c   1.000
_cell.angle_alpha   90.00
_cell.angle_beta   90.00
_cell.angle_gamma   90.00
#
_symmetry.space_group_name_H-M   'P 1'
#
loop_
_entity.id
_entity.type
_entity.pdbx_description
1 polymer ?
#
loop_
_entity_poly.entity_id
_entity_poly.type
_entity_poly.pdbx_seq_one_letter_code
_entity_poly.pdbx_strand_id
1 'polypeptide(L)'
;MTLYVCIGIILFVAYKAQAIVKRNNLNAKQQRNVLISAVLVTLFLVTNITLPYPESLYWFLFIGTISTTLILSNNVVKKEYNRFKNLPRKDLVLNVLFYCSLIILFNLNY
;
A
#
# COMPACT_ATOMS: atom_id res chain seq x y z
N MET A 1 -16.73 -11.33 -9.83
CA MET A 1 -15.56 -11.68 -8.99
C MET A 1 -14.59 -10.51 -8.87
N THR A 2 -14.12 -9.96 -10.00
CA THR A 2 -13.24 -8.76 -10.07
C THR A 2 -13.72 -7.55 -9.26
N LEU A 3 -15.01 -7.23 -9.30
CA LEU A 3 -15.59 -6.10 -8.56
C LEU A 3 -15.45 -6.25 -7.02
N TYR A 4 -15.59 -7.46 -6.49
CA TYR A 4 -15.39 -7.75 -5.06
C TYR A 4 -13.91 -7.61 -4.66
N VAL A 5 -13.00 -8.03 -5.53
CA VAL A 5 -11.56 -7.87 -5.32
C VAL A 5 -11.19 -6.39 -5.26
N CYS A 6 -11.71 -5.57 -6.18
CA CYS A 6 -11.49 -4.12 -6.18
C CYS A 6 -12.01 -3.45 -4.90
N ILE A 7 -13.22 -3.79 -4.44
CA ILE A 7 -13.77 -3.28 -3.19
C ILE A 7 -12.88 -3.70 -2.00
N GLY A 8 -12.43 -4.95 -1.99
CA GLY A 8 -11.52 -5.47 -0.96
C GLY A 8 -10.20 -4.68 -0.89
N ILE A 9 -9.59 -4.39 -2.04
CA ILE A 9 -8.37 -3.57 -2.12
C ILE A 9 -8.61 -2.17 -1.56
N ILE A 10 -9.68 -1.50 -1.99
CA ILE A 10 -10.02 -0.15 -1.54
C ILE A 10 -10.16 -0.12 -0.02
N LEU A 11 -10.94 -1.04 0.55
CA LEU A 11 -11.14 -1.14 2.00
C LEU A 11 -9.84 -1.45 2.74
N PHE A 12 -9.03 -2.36 2.23
CA PHE A 12 -7.75 -2.74 2.83
C PHE A 12 -6.77 -1.57 2.87
N VAL A 13 -6.60 -0.86 1.74
CA VAL A 13 -5.71 0.30 1.65
C VAL A 13 -6.21 1.44 2.54
N ALA A 14 -7.52 1.72 2.54
CA ALA A 14 -8.11 2.74 3.42
C ALA A 14 -7.89 2.41 4.90
N TYR A 15 -8.13 1.17 5.31
CA TYR A 15 -7.90 0.70 6.68
C TYR A 15 -6.43 0.86 7.10
N LYS A 16 -5.49 0.45 6.24
CA LYS A 16 -4.05 0.59 6.52
C LYS A 16 -3.62 2.05 6.57
N ALA A 17 -4.13 2.90 5.69
CA ALA A 17 -3.85 4.33 5.70
C ALA A 17 -4.32 4.98 7.01
N GLN A 18 -5.56 4.71 7.44
CA GLN A 18 -6.07 5.19 8.73
C GLN A 18 -5.25 4.67 9.91
N ALA A 19 -4.86 3.40 9.89
CA ALA A 19 -4.01 2.83 10.93
C ALA A 19 -2.64 3.52 11.01
N ILE A 20 -2.02 3.87 9.88
CA ILE A 20 -0.76 4.63 9.85
C ILE A 20 -0.94 6.03 10.40
N VAL A 21 -2.01 6.73 10.03
CA VAL A 21 -2.33 8.09 10.52
C VAL A 21 -2.50 8.08 12.04
N LYS A 22 -3.32 7.16 12.56
CA LYS A 22 -3.61 7.04 13.99
C LYS A 22 -2.38 6.63 14.81
N ARG A 23 -1.55 5.70 14.30
CA ARG A 23 -0.36 5.23 15.03
C ARG A 23 0.77 6.26 15.08
N ASN A 24 0.95 7.04 14.02
CA ASN A 24 2.09 7.98 13.94
C ASN A 24 1.75 9.40 14.40
N ASN A 25 0.52 9.64 14.88
CA ASN A 25 0.01 10.97 15.26
C ASN A 25 0.41 12.04 14.23
N LEU A 26 0.04 11.79 12.97
CA LEU A 26 0.46 12.62 11.85
C LEU A 26 -0.18 14.01 11.92
N ASN A 27 0.60 15.03 11.59
CA ASN A 27 0.07 16.39 11.43
C ASN A 27 -0.81 16.46 10.15
N ALA A 28 -1.71 17.44 10.04
CA ALA A 28 -2.69 17.56 8.96
C ALA A 28 -2.07 17.49 7.54
N LYS A 29 -0.89 18.10 7.34
CA LYS A 29 -0.12 18.00 6.08
C LYS A 29 0.32 16.57 5.78
N GLN A 30 0.84 15.86 6.78
CA GLN A 30 1.32 14.47 6.63
C GLN A 30 0.15 13.51 6.42
N GLN A 31 -0.97 13.72 7.12
CA GLN A 31 -2.20 12.95 6.93
C GLN A 31 -2.73 13.11 5.50
N ARG A 32 -2.77 14.35 4.98
CA ARG A 32 -3.15 14.61 3.58
C ARG A 32 -2.21 13.90 2.60
N ASN A 33 -0.89 13.94 2.82
CA ASN A 33 0.06 13.25 1.95
C ASN A 33 -0.12 11.73 1.95
N VAL A 34 -0.39 11.13 3.11
CA VAL A 34 -0.68 9.69 3.23
C VAL A 34 -1.99 9.32 2.55
N LEU A 35 -3.03 10.16 2.67
CA LEU A 35 -4.30 9.94 1.98
C LEU A 35 -4.14 10.03 0.45
N ILE A 36 -3.43 11.04 -0.05
CA ILE A 36 -3.13 11.16 -1.50
C ILE A 36 -2.35 9.93 -1.97
N SER A 37 -1.34 9.50 -1.20
CA SER A 37 -0.55 8.30 -1.52
C SER A 37 -1.42 7.04 -1.54
N ALA A 38 -2.34 6.89 -0.57
CA ALA A 38 -3.25 5.76 -0.49
C ALA A 38 -4.22 5.72 -1.69
N VAL A 39 -4.75 6.88 -2.10
CA VAL A 39 -5.59 7.00 -3.30
C VAL A 39 -4.80 6.63 -4.55
N LEU A 40 -3.57 7.14 -4.70
CA LEU A 40 -2.72 6.86 -5.86
C LEU A 40 -2.43 5.36 -6.01
N VAL A 41 -2.07 4.69 -4.91
CA VAL A 41 -1.82 3.25 -4.87
C VAL A 41 -3.09 2.46 -5.18
N THR A 42 -4.22 2.86 -4.60
CA THR A 42 -5.51 2.21 -4.85
C THR A 42 -5.89 2.32 -6.33
N LEU A 43 -5.73 3.50 -6.91
CA LEU A 43 -6.05 3.77 -8.31
C LEU A 43 -5.16 2.92 -9.21
N PHE A 44 -3.86 2.84 -8.95
CA PHE A 44 -2.95 1.95 -9.68
C PHE A 44 -3.39 0.48 -9.60
N LEU A 45 -3.67 -0.04 -8.40
CA LEU A 45 -4.07 -1.45 -8.20
C LEU A 45 -5.38 -1.80 -8.89
N VAL A 46 -6.41 -0.95 -8.74
CA VAL A 46 -7.72 -1.15 -9.37
C VAL A 46 -7.57 -1.09 -10.89
N THR A 47 -6.83 -0.10 -11.38
CA THR A 47 -6.60 0.11 -12.82
C THR A 47 -5.85 -1.05 -13.46
N ASN A 48 -4.85 -1.61 -12.76
CA ASN A 48 -4.12 -2.79 -13.23
C ASN A 48 -5.01 -4.06 -13.35
N ILE A 49 -6.05 -4.17 -12.52
CA ILE A 49 -6.98 -5.30 -12.55
C ILE A 49 -8.04 -5.11 -13.64
N THR A 50 -8.47 -3.87 -13.90
CA THR A 50 -9.58 -3.60 -14.83
C THR A 50 -9.15 -3.36 -16.26
N LEU A 51 -7.94 -2.85 -16.49
CA LEU A 51 -7.48 -2.42 -17.80
C LEU A 51 -6.22 -3.21 -18.19
N PRO A 52 -6.25 -3.95 -19.32
CA PRO A 52 -5.07 -4.62 -19.83
C PRO A 52 -4.12 -3.59 -20.45
N TYR A 53 -2.97 -3.38 -19.83
CA TYR A 53 -1.91 -2.51 -20.33
C TYR A 53 -0.74 -3.32 -20.87
N PRO A 54 0.00 -2.77 -21.85
CA PRO A 54 1.30 -3.34 -22.23
C PRO A 54 2.26 -3.27 -21.04
N GLU A 55 3.13 -4.27 -20.90
CA GLU A 55 4.03 -4.41 -19.74
C GLU A 55 4.90 -3.17 -19.50
N SER A 56 5.36 -2.50 -20.57
CA SER A 56 6.14 -1.27 -20.46
C SER A 56 5.39 -0.14 -19.75
N LEU A 57 4.10 0.02 -20.02
CA LEU A 57 3.25 1.02 -19.39
C LEU A 57 2.95 0.64 -17.94
N TYR A 58 2.77 -0.65 -17.64
CA TYR A 58 2.63 -1.15 -16.28
C TYR A 58 3.84 -0.74 -15.43
N TRP A 59 5.05 -1.07 -15.88
CA TRP A 59 6.27 -0.76 -15.13
C TRP A 59 6.48 0.75 -14.96
N PHE A 60 6.18 1.53 -16.00
CA PHE A 60 6.23 2.99 -15.92
C PHE A 60 5.28 3.55 -14.85
N LEU A 61 4.02 3.12 -14.86
CA LEU A 61 3.02 3.54 -13.86
C LEU A 61 3.36 3.04 -12.46
N PHE A 62 3.85 1.81 -12.34
CA PHE A 62 4.27 1.23 -11.07
C PHE A 62 5.40 2.04 -10.43
N ILE A 63 6.48 2.28 -11.18
CA ILE A 63 7.63 3.05 -10.70
C ILE A 63 7.22 4.50 -10.39
N GLY A 64 6.38 5.12 -11.22
CA GLY A 64 5.85 6.46 -10.97
C GLY A 64 5.02 6.53 -9.69
N THR A 65 4.13 5.57 -9.47
CA THR A 65 3.26 5.50 -8.28
C THR A 65 4.10 5.27 -7.01
N ILE A 66 5.08 4.36 -7.04
CA ILE A 66 5.97 4.12 -5.91
C ILE A 66 6.84 5.33 -5.62
N SER A 67 7.43 5.94 -6.64
CA SER A 67 8.34 7.09 -6.45
C SER A 67 7.59 8.28 -5.86
N THR A 68 6.41 8.60 -6.40
CA THR A 68 5.58 9.71 -5.91
C THR A 68 5.07 9.47 -4.48
N THR A 69 4.61 8.26 -4.16
CA THR A 69 4.16 7.91 -2.80
C THR A 69 5.31 7.95 -1.79
N LEU A 70 6.50 7.46 -2.15
CA LEU A 70 7.70 7.57 -1.33
C LEU A 70 8.10 9.03 -1.11
N ILE A 71 8.05 9.89 -2.12
CA ILE A 71 8.39 11.31 -1.99
C ILE A 71 7.37 12.02 -1.08
N LEU A 72 6.07 11.83 -1.32
CA LEU A 72 5.00 12.48 -0.53
C LEU A 72 5.03 12.07 0.94
N SER A 73 5.31 10.79 1.19
CA SER A 73 5.20 10.17 2.51
C SER A 73 6.55 9.80 3.12
N ASN A 74 7.67 10.32 2.61
CA ASN A 74 9.03 9.91 3.02
C ASN A 74 9.23 9.95 4.54
N ASN A 75 8.78 11.02 5.20
CA ASN A 75 8.90 11.16 6.64
C ASN A 75 8.08 10.11 7.42
N VAL A 76 6.94 9.71 6.88
CA VAL A 76 6.08 8.65 7.46
C VAL A 76 6.68 7.27 7.18
N VAL A 77 7.20 7.06 5.96
CA VAL A 77 7.90 5.83 5.57
C VAL A 77 9.13 5.61 6.46
N LYS A 78 9.93 6.64 6.73
CA LYS A 78 11.07 6.55 7.66
C LYS A 78 10.64 6.19 9.08
N LYS A 79 9.54 6.77 9.58
CA LYS A 79 8.98 6.43 10.91
C LYS A 79 8.53 4.97 10.97
N GLU A 80 7.80 4.50 9.98
CA GLU A 80 7.36 3.10 9.90
C GLU A 80 8.55 2.15 9.72
N TYR A 81 9.54 2.50 8.89
CA TYR A 81 10.76 1.70 8.71
C TYR A 81 11.54 1.54 10.02
N ASN A 82 11.75 2.62 10.76
CA ASN A 82 12.39 2.56 12.08
C ASN A 82 11.59 1.71 13.07
N ARG A 83 10.25 1.76 13.01
CA ARG A 83 9.40 0.88 13.82
C ARG A 83 9.56 -0.58 13.43
N PHE A 84 9.58 -0.90 12.13
CA PHE A 84 9.80 -2.25 11.62
C PHE A 84 11.16 -2.81 12.04
N LYS A 85 12.21 -1.99 12.02
CA LYS A 85 13.54 -2.37 12.50
C LYS A 85 13.56 -2.68 14.00
N ASN A 86 12.73 -2.01 14.78
CA ASN A 86 12.68 -2.14 16.24
C ASN A 86 11.63 -3.15 16.74
N LEU A 87 10.90 -3.84 15.85
CA LEU A 87 9.94 -4.87 16.24
C LEU A 87 10.66 -6.15 16.71
N PRO A 88 10.16 -6.83 17.76
CA PRO A 88 10.71 -8.11 18.19
C PRO A 88 10.54 -9.16 17.07
N ARG A 89 11.51 -10.08 16.97
CA ARG A 89 11.60 -11.07 15.87
C ARG A 89 10.29 -11.86 15.64
N LYS A 90 9.55 -12.16 16.71
CA LYS A 90 8.27 -12.89 16.63
C LYS A 90 7.22 -12.13 15.82
N ASP A 91 7.10 -10.82 16.05
CA ASP A 91 6.12 -9.97 15.36
C ASP A 91 6.54 -9.66 13.92
N LEU A 92 7.85 -9.63 13.66
CA LEU A 92 8.39 -9.47 12.32
C LEU A 92 8.03 -10.67 11.43
N VAL A 93 8.24 -11.88 11.93
CA VAL A 93 7.88 -13.13 11.22
C VAL A 93 6.37 -13.19 10.95
N LEU A 94 5.54 -12.82 11.92
CA LEU A 94 4.08 -12.79 11.73
C LEU A 94 3.67 -11.80 10.61
N ASN A 95 4.28 -10.61 10.58
CA ASN A 95 4.02 -9.64 9.51
C ASN A 95 4.45 -10.17 8.14
N VAL A 96 5.64 -10.76 8.04
CA VAL A 96 6.12 -11.34 6.77
C VAL A 96 5.17 -12.43 6.29
N LEU A 97 4.77 -13.35 7.18
CA LEU A 97 3.81 -14.40 6.84
C LEU A 97 2.46 -13.82 6.39
N PHE A 98 1.97 -12.79 7.06
CA PHE A 98 0.74 -12.10 6.67
C PHE A 98 0.85 -11.49 5.25
N TYR A 99 1.93 -10.77 4.95
CA TYR A 99 2.11 -10.19 3.62
C TYR A 99 2.32 -11.25 2.53
N CYS A 100 3.05 -12.33 2.82
CA CYS A 100 3.20 -13.47 1.91
C CYS A 100 1.84 -14.15 1.62
N SER A 101 1.00 -14.37 2.64
CA SER A 101 -0.33 -14.94 2.43
C SER A 101 -1.24 -14.05 1.58
N LEU A 102 -1.09 -12.72 1.70
CA LEU A 102 -1.81 -11.75 0.87
C LEU A 102 -1.43 -11.87 -0.60
N ILE A 103 -0.13 -12.01 -0.90
CA ILE A 103 0.36 -12.20 -2.27
C ILE A 103 -0.20 -13.49 -2.87
N ILE A 104 -0.21 -14.58 -2.10
CA ILE A 104 -0.76 -15.87 -2.55
C ILE A 104 -2.26 -15.75 -2.84
N LEU A 105 -3.02 -15.08 -1.97
CA LEU A 105 -4.45 -14.83 -2.19
C LEU A 105 -4.75 -14.00 -3.44
N PHE A 106 -3.89 -13.03 -3.77
CA PHE A 106 -4.01 -12.28 -5.02
C PHE A 106 -3.72 -13.13 -6.25
N ASN A 107 -2.74 -14.03 -6.16
CA ASN A 107 -2.34 -14.90 -7.27
C ASN A 107 -3.27 -16.11 -7.47
N LEU A 108 -4.03 -16.51 -6.45
CA LEU A 108 -5.03 -17.59 -6.54
C LEU A 108 -6.40 -17.12 -7.07
N ASN A 109 -6.69 -15.82 -7.03
CA ASN A 109 -7.96 -15.24 -7.50
C ASN A 109 -7.84 -14.53 -8.86
N TYR A 110 -6.67 -14.64 -9.49
CA TYR A 110 -6.38 -14.22 -10.86
C TYR A 110 -6.04 -15.46 -11.69
#